data_AF-A0A402DHZ9-F1
#
_entry.id   AF-A0A402DHZ9-F1
#
_cell.length_a   1.000
_cell.length_b   1.000
_cell.length_c   1.000
_cell.angle_alpha   90.00
_cell.angle_beta   90.00
_cell.angle_gamma   90.00
#
_symmetry.space_group_name_H-M   'P 1'
#
loop_
_entity.id
_entity.type
_entity.pdbx_description
1 polymer ?
#
loop_
_entity_poly.entity_id
_entity_poly.type
_entity_poly.pdbx_seq_one_letter_code
_entity_poly.pdbx_strand_id
1 'polypeptide(L)'
;MDAKVAVKVGEFDRGGKTRVTTVALDHDFEALTTLTPYGIFLPEYNELYLFFVSSKLTADCIVDLLEQWWAMVKDRFSHIHKLVINQDNGPENHSRRTQFMNRMVAFAQQSQLNIELAYYLPYHSKYNAVERTFGWLEQHWKGSLLDSVETVLRFAESLTFKGKNPVVKLIDKVYHTGVKLIEKAMAELEKQINRLPHLPKWFVEIPYQLT
;
A
#
# COMPACT_ATOMS: atom_id res chain seq x y z
N MET A 1 6.27 1.23 -0.67
CA MET A 1 4.80 1.15 -0.52
C MET A 1 4.46 1.13 0.95
N ASP A 2 3.28 1.62 1.31
CA ASP A 2 2.86 1.77 2.71
C ASP A 2 1.36 2.09 2.79
N ALA A 3 0.80 1.99 3.99
CA ALA A 3 -0.56 2.40 4.29
C ALA A 3 -0.59 3.73 5.04
N LYS A 4 -1.46 4.65 4.62
CA LYS A 4 -1.80 5.80 5.45
C LYS A 4 -2.81 5.37 6.52
N VAL A 5 -2.82 6.10 7.63
CA VAL A 5 -3.95 6.09 8.59
C VAL A 5 -5.28 6.22 7.84
N ALA A 6 -6.25 5.42 8.27
CA ALA A 6 -7.54 5.35 7.64
C ALA A 6 -8.32 6.67 7.76
N VAL A 7 -8.98 7.05 6.68
CA VAL A 7 -9.73 8.30 6.53
C VAL A 7 -11.21 8.01 6.74
N LYS A 8 -11.82 8.66 7.73
CA LYS A 8 -13.28 8.64 7.93
C LYS A 8 -13.95 9.43 6.81
N VAL A 9 -14.98 8.86 6.19
CA VAL A 9 -15.84 9.53 5.22
C VAL A 9 -17.02 10.17 5.94
N GLY A 10 -17.21 11.46 5.72
CA GLY A 10 -18.21 12.30 6.36
C GLY A 10 -17.76 13.76 6.47
N GLU A 11 -18.66 14.62 6.92
CA GLU A 11 -18.49 16.08 7.02
C GLU A 11 -17.61 16.51 8.21
N PHE A 12 -16.58 15.75 8.54
CA PHE A 12 -15.70 16.01 9.68
C PHE A 12 -14.76 17.19 9.44
N ASP A 13 -14.49 17.98 10.48
CA ASP A 13 -13.37 18.91 10.46
C ASP A 13 -12.06 18.12 10.39
N ARG A 14 -11.18 18.54 9.49
CA ARG A 14 -9.86 17.93 9.24
C ARG A 14 -8.75 18.96 9.39
N GLY A 15 -9.08 20.14 9.92
CA GLY A 15 -8.18 21.25 10.14
C GLY A 15 -7.75 21.89 8.83
N GLY A 16 -8.11 23.13 8.60
CA GLY A 16 -7.71 23.81 7.37
C GLY A 16 -8.48 25.09 7.16
N LYS A 17 -8.25 25.72 6.02
CA LYS A 17 -9.02 26.89 5.60
C LYS A 17 -9.43 26.69 4.15
N THR A 18 -10.71 26.90 3.89
CA THR A 18 -11.27 26.97 2.54
C THR A 18 -11.73 28.40 2.27
N ARG A 19 -11.88 28.75 0.99
CA ARG A 19 -12.32 30.09 0.55
C ARG A 19 -13.83 30.29 0.68
N VAL A 20 -14.59 29.20 0.81
CA VAL A 20 -16.04 29.20 0.95
C VAL A 20 -16.39 28.89 2.40
N THR A 21 -17.44 29.51 2.94
CA THR A 21 -17.94 29.13 4.27
C THR A 21 -18.39 27.68 4.24
N THR A 22 -17.67 26.84 4.97
CA THR A 22 -17.94 25.41 5.09
C THR A 22 -18.17 25.08 6.56
N VAL A 23 -19.31 24.45 6.85
CA VAL A 23 -19.64 23.94 8.18
C VAL A 23 -19.17 22.49 8.24
N ALA A 24 -18.49 22.13 9.32
CA ALA A 24 -17.95 20.79 9.53
C ALA A 24 -18.24 20.34 10.96
N LEU A 25 -18.24 19.02 11.17
CA LEU A 25 -18.47 18.36 12.44
C LEU A 25 -17.13 18.22 13.18
N ASP A 26 -17.01 18.86 14.34
CA ASP A 26 -15.76 18.92 15.11
C ASP A 26 -15.46 17.56 15.79
N HIS A 27 -16.45 16.87 16.38
CA HIS A 27 -16.25 15.57 17.06
C HIS A 27 -17.53 14.69 17.15
N ASP A 28 -17.34 13.37 17.41
CA ASP A 28 -18.35 12.38 17.87
C ASP A 28 -19.47 11.87 16.94
N PHE A 29 -19.36 12.01 15.61
CA PHE A 29 -20.32 11.40 14.69
C PHE A 29 -19.80 10.09 14.07
N GLU A 30 -20.70 9.14 13.85
CA GLU A 30 -20.39 7.93 13.10
C GLU A 30 -20.04 8.30 11.65
N ALA A 31 -18.91 7.79 11.17
CA ALA A 31 -18.51 7.96 9.78
C ALA A 31 -19.38 7.09 8.89
N LEU A 32 -19.74 7.59 7.70
CA LEU A 32 -20.46 6.80 6.68
C LEU A 32 -19.71 5.51 6.35
N THR A 33 -18.40 5.64 6.21
CA THR A 33 -17.46 4.53 6.04
C THR A 33 -16.05 5.01 6.36
N THR A 34 -15.09 4.10 6.32
CA THR A 34 -13.67 4.40 6.48
C THR A 34 -12.90 3.82 5.30
N LEU A 35 -12.06 4.64 4.68
CA LEU A 35 -11.18 4.22 3.59
C LEU A 35 -9.74 4.24 4.07
N THR A 36 -9.00 3.16 3.86
CA THR A 36 -7.56 3.11 4.14
C THR A 36 -6.80 3.38 2.85
N PRO A 37 -6.11 4.53 2.71
CA PRO A 37 -5.25 4.79 1.56
C PRO A 37 -4.00 3.91 1.62
N TYR A 38 -3.69 3.23 0.52
CA TYR A 38 -2.48 2.46 0.34
C TYR A 38 -1.73 2.98 -0.88
N GLY A 39 -0.44 3.25 -0.72
CA GLY A 39 0.37 3.94 -1.72
C GLY A 39 1.46 3.06 -2.30
N ILE A 40 1.56 3.03 -3.63
CA ILE A 40 2.73 2.54 -4.35
C ILE A 40 3.33 3.73 -5.10
N PHE A 41 4.57 4.08 -4.77
CA PHE A 41 5.26 5.23 -5.34
C PHE A 41 6.55 4.77 -6.04
N LEU A 42 6.75 5.21 -7.28
CA LEU A 42 7.94 4.96 -8.09
C LEU A 42 8.78 6.25 -8.11
N PRO A 43 9.85 6.35 -7.30
CA PRO A 43 10.59 7.60 -7.11
C PRO A 43 11.20 8.15 -8.40
N GLU A 44 11.80 7.28 -9.22
CA GLU A 44 12.48 7.65 -10.47
C GLU A 44 11.53 8.28 -11.49
N TYR A 45 10.27 7.84 -11.50
CA TYR A 45 9.26 8.30 -12.48
C TYR A 45 8.33 9.36 -11.90
N ASN A 46 8.44 9.66 -10.59
CA ASN A 46 7.50 10.49 -9.85
C ASN A 46 6.04 10.04 -9.99
N GLU A 47 5.82 8.72 -10.09
CA GLU A 47 4.48 8.16 -10.31
C GLU A 47 3.93 7.58 -9.02
N LEU A 48 2.72 8.02 -8.68
CA LEU A 48 2.01 7.62 -7.48
C LEU A 48 0.74 6.85 -7.86
N TYR A 49 0.56 5.70 -7.25
CA TYR A 49 -0.65 4.89 -7.32
C TYR A 49 -1.26 4.86 -5.92
N LEU A 50 -2.51 5.29 -5.80
CA LEU A 50 -3.28 5.31 -4.56
C LEU A 50 -4.44 4.34 -4.66
N PHE A 51 -4.50 3.40 -3.73
CA PHE A 51 -5.59 2.47 -3.57
C PHE A 51 -6.36 2.82 -2.31
N PHE A 52 -7.67 3.00 -2.40
CA PHE A 52 -8.53 3.27 -1.26
C PHE A 52 -9.29 2.01 -0.90
N VAL A 53 -8.88 1.38 0.20
CA VAL A 53 -9.44 0.10 0.66
C VAL A 53 -10.58 0.36 1.63
N SER A 54 -11.78 -0.15 1.33
CA SER A 54 -12.97 -0.01 2.18
C SER A 54 -13.08 -1.06 3.28
N SER A 55 -12.25 -2.10 3.23
CA SER A 55 -12.23 -3.19 4.21
C SER A 55 -10.86 -3.29 4.93
N LYS A 56 -10.56 -4.43 5.56
CA LYS A 56 -9.31 -4.61 6.30
C LYS A 56 -8.12 -4.75 5.34
N LEU A 57 -7.05 -4.02 5.61
CA LEU A 57 -5.79 -4.14 4.87
C LEU A 57 -5.02 -5.38 5.35
N THR A 58 -5.39 -6.56 4.87
CA THR A 58 -4.73 -7.84 5.20
C THR A 58 -3.54 -8.14 4.28
N ALA A 59 -2.76 -9.17 4.60
CA ALA A 59 -1.73 -9.70 3.71
C ALA A 59 -2.24 -9.98 2.28
N ASP A 60 -3.42 -10.58 2.14
CA ASP A 60 -4.05 -10.82 0.84
C ASP A 60 -4.42 -9.53 0.13
N CYS A 61 -4.92 -8.54 0.86
CA CYS A 61 -5.22 -7.22 0.30
C CYS A 61 -3.95 -6.60 -0.27
N ILE A 62 -2.87 -6.51 0.52
CA ILE A 62 -1.62 -5.89 0.11
C ILE A 62 -1.07 -6.52 -1.17
N VAL A 63 -1.07 -7.85 -1.27
CA VAL A 63 -0.57 -8.53 -2.47
C VAL A 63 -1.52 -8.39 -3.66
N ASP A 64 -2.85 -8.41 -3.47
CA ASP A 64 -3.80 -8.09 -4.55
C ASP A 64 -3.57 -6.66 -5.10
N LEU A 65 -3.27 -5.67 -4.24
CA LEU A 65 -2.95 -4.31 -4.68
C LEU A 65 -1.66 -4.27 -5.51
N LEU A 66 -0.64 -5.02 -5.08
CA LEU A 66 0.63 -5.14 -5.78
C LEU A 66 0.46 -5.82 -7.14
N GLU A 67 -0.33 -6.91 -7.21
CA GLU A 67 -0.68 -7.62 -8.44
C GLU A 67 -1.42 -6.69 -9.41
N GLN A 68 -2.41 -5.94 -8.91
CA GLN A 68 -3.13 -4.94 -9.71
C GLN A 68 -2.20 -3.84 -10.23
N TRP A 69 -1.29 -3.34 -9.39
CA TRP A 69 -0.29 -2.37 -9.81
C TRP A 69 0.61 -2.94 -10.90
N TRP A 70 1.14 -4.14 -10.70
CA TRP A 70 2.00 -4.79 -11.69
C TRP A 70 1.27 -4.97 -13.02
N ALA A 71 0.02 -5.44 -13.01
CA ALA A 71 -0.79 -5.57 -14.23
C ALA A 71 -0.95 -4.26 -15.00
N MET A 72 -0.96 -3.10 -14.32
CA MET A 72 -1.04 -1.78 -14.96
C MET A 72 0.27 -1.32 -15.60
N VAL A 73 1.42 -1.83 -15.14
CA VAL A 73 2.74 -1.32 -15.55
C VAL A 73 3.64 -2.35 -16.23
N LYS A 74 3.27 -3.64 -16.22
CA LYS A 74 4.09 -4.76 -16.68
C LYS A 74 4.58 -4.59 -18.12
N ASP A 75 3.74 -4.08 -19.02
CA ASP A 75 4.11 -3.96 -20.44
C ASP A 75 5.21 -2.91 -20.63
N ARG A 76 5.14 -1.81 -19.87
CA ARG A 76 6.16 -0.76 -19.81
C ARG A 76 7.46 -1.26 -19.18
N PHE A 77 7.37 -2.19 -18.23
CA PHE A 77 8.52 -2.75 -17.51
C PHE A 77 8.86 -4.18 -17.93
N SER A 78 8.53 -4.58 -19.16
CA SER A 78 8.79 -5.94 -19.67
C SER A 78 10.28 -6.35 -19.68
N HIS A 79 11.18 -5.37 -19.59
CA HIS A 79 12.62 -5.57 -19.52
C HIS A 79 13.14 -5.84 -18.10
N ILE A 80 12.33 -5.60 -17.06
CA ILE A 80 12.77 -5.80 -15.67
C ILE A 80 12.55 -7.26 -15.26
N HIS A 81 13.55 -7.81 -14.56
CA HIS A 81 13.51 -9.18 -14.03
C HIS A 81 13.60 -9.19 -12.50
N LYS A 82 13.66 -8.00 -11.88
CA LYS A 82 13.80 -7.80 -10.45
C LYS A 82 12.94 -6.63 -10.00
N LEU A 83 12.19 -6.84 -8.92
CA LEU A 83 11.37 -5.83 -8.27
C LEU A 83 11.82 -5.65 -6.82
N VAL A 84 12.36 -4.47 -6.52
CA VAL A 84 12.73 -4.10 -5.15
C VAL A 84 11.56 -3.35 -4.50
N ILE A 85 11.07 -3.91 -3.40
CA ILE A 85 9.96 -3.42 -2.61
C ILE A 85 10.51 -2.82 -1.32
N ASN A 86 10.42 -1.50 -1.21
CA ASN A 86 10.69 -0.78 0.02
C ASN A 86 9.38 -0.65 0.82
N GLN A 87 9.33 -1.18 2.03
CA GLN A 87 8.12 -1.16 2.88
C GLN A 87 8.46 -1.15 4.37
N ASP A 88 7.46 -0.84 5.19
CA ASP A 88 7.57 -1.01 6.63
C ASP A 88 7.47 -2.50 7.02
N ASN A 89 7.81 -2.82 8.27
CA ASN A 89 7.70 -4.19 8.79
C ASN A 89 6.44 -4.34 9.66
N GLY A 90 5.28 -3.98 9.08
CA GLY A 90 3.98 -3.98 9.74
C GLY A 90 3.37 -5.37 9.94
N PRO A 91 2.27 -5.50 10.71
CA PRO A 91 1.67 -6.78 11.11
C PRO A 91 1.19 -7.68 9.96
N GLU A 92 0.87 -7.10 8.80
CA GLU A 92 0.29 -7.80 7.65
C GLU A 92 1.27 -8.00 6.49
N ASN A 93 2.44 -7.35 6.52
CA ASN A 93 3.47 -7.40 5.48
C ASN A 93 4.89 -7.74 5.99
N HIS A 94 5.07 -7.98 7.29
CA HIS A 94 6.37 -8.39 7.81
C HIS A 94 6.82 -9.75 7.24
N SER A 95 8.15 -9.94 7.10
CA SER A 95 8.77 -11.10 6.45
C SER A 95 8.60 -12.45 7.16
N ARG A 96 7.85 -12.48 8.26
CA ARG A 96 7.49 -13.69 9.02
C ARG A 96 5.99 -13.96 9.01
N ARG A 97 5.20 -13.10 8.37
CA ARG A 97 3.76 -13.28 8.23
C ARG A 97 3.54 -14.35 7.17
N THR A 98 3.00 -15.49 7.60
CA THR A 98 2.94 -16.70 6.78
C THR A 98 2.15 -16.49 5.49
N GLN A 99 0.94 -15.93 5.61
CA GLN A 99 0.10 -15.63 4.44
C GLN A 99 0.76 -14.61 3.50
N PHE A 100 1.41 -13.59 4.04
CA PHE A 100 2.09 -12.59 3.21
C PHE A 100 3.22 -13.22 2.40
N MET A 101 4.10 -13.99 3.04
CA MET A 101 5.20 -14.65 2.33
C MET A 101 4.68 -15.64 1.28
N ASN A 102 3.62 -16.39 1.59
CA ASN A 102 3.00 -17.31 0.63
C ASN A 102 2.49 -16.57 -0.62
N ARG A 103 1.77 -15.47 -0.41
CA ARG A 103 1.26 -14.63 -1.48
C ARG A 103 2.40 -13.97 -2.28
N MET A 104 3.47 -13.50 -1.62
CA MET A 104 4.63 -12.92 -2.28
C MET A 104 5.41 -13.93 -3.13
N VAL A 105 5.56 -15.16 -2.66
CA VAL A 105 6.17 -16.25 -3.47
C VAL A 105 5.29 -16.56 -4.68
N ALA A 106 3.98 -16.71 -4.50
CA ALA A 106 3.06 -16.92 -5.61
C ALA A 106 3.14 -15.77 -6.63
N PHE A 107 3.18 -14.52 -6.16
CA PHE A 107 3.34 -13.35 -7.01
C PHE A 107 4.68 -13.36 -7.75
N ALA A 108 5.80 -13.72 -7.11
CA ALA A 108 7.10 -13.85 -7.77
C ALA A 108 7.05 -14.87 -8.93
N GLN A 109 6.43 -16.04 -8.71
CA GLN A 109 6.29 -17.06 -9.74
C GLN A 109 5.39 -16.60 -10.90
N GLN A 110 4.24 -16.02 -10.59
CA GLN A 110 3.27 -15.56 -11.61
C GLN A 110 3.79 -14.38 -12.44
N SER A 111 4.50 -13.46 -11.80
CA SER A 111 5.06 -12.27 -12.46
C SER A 111 6.38 -12.55 -13.17
N GLN A 112 7.02 -13.70 -12.90
CA GLN A 112 8.37 -14.04 -13.35
C GLN A 112 9.39 -12.98 -12.95
N LEU A 113 9.22 -12.42 -11.74
CA LEU A 113 10.10 -11.40 -11.16
C LEU A 113 10.80 -11.96 -9.94
N ASN A 114 12.11 -11.67 -9.84
CA ASN A 114 12.82 -11.81 -8.58
C ASN A 114 12.39 -10.68 -7.66
N ILE A 115 11.84 -10.99 -6.51
CA ILE A 115 11.34 -9.98 -5.58
C ILE A 115 12.34 -9.78 -4.46
N GLU A 116 12.71 -8.54 -4.19
CA GLU A 116 13.48 -8.16 -3.01
C GLU A 116 12.60 -7.34 -2.07
N LEU A 117 12.38 -7.84 -0.87
CA LEU A 117 11.70 -7.13 0.20
C LEU A 117 12.76 -6.45 1.09
N ALA A 118 12.81 -5.12 0.98
CA ALA A 118 13.65 -4.26 1.79
C ALA A 118 12.78 -3.56 2.84
N TYR A 119 13.01 -3.89 4.11
CA TYR A 119 12.22 -3.38 5.22
C TYR A 119 12.94 -2.23 5.93
N TYR A 120 12.22 -1.14 6.18
CA TYR A 120 12.72 -0.07 7.06
C TYR A 120 12.79 -0.56 8.51
N LEU A 121 13.87 -0.18 9.20
CA LEU A 121 14.02 -0.42 10.64
C LEU A 121 12.92 0.33 11.44
N PRO A 122 12.64 -0.09 12.69
CA PRO A 122 11.68 0.62 13.53
C PRO A 122 12.06 2.10 13.65
N TYR A 123 11.07 2.99 13.60
CA TYR A 123 11.25 4.46 13.63
C TYR A 123 11.99 5.07 12.42
N HIS A 124 12.20 4.30 11.36
CA HIS A 124 12.86 4.77 10.12
C HIS A 124 11.87 4.89 8.94
N SER A 125 10.56 4.77 9.16
CA SER A 125 9.53 4.93 8.12
C SER A 125 9.56 6.31 7.44
N LYS A 126 10.09 7.35 8.10
CA LYS A 126 10.31 8.68 7.50
C LYS A 126 11.17 8.67 6.20
N TYR A 127 11.95 7.62 5.99
CA TYR A 127 12.74 7.43 4.77
C TYR A 127 11.99 6.71 3.65
N ASN A 128 10.82 6.13 3.95
CA ASN A 128 9.93 5.55 2.96
C ASN A 128 9.41 6.66 2.04
N ALA A 129 9.73 6.57 0.76
CA ALA A 129 9.42 7.65 -0.19
C ALA A 129 7.91 7.91 -0.30
N VAL A 130 7.08 6.87 -0.11
CA VAL A 130 5.61 6.99 -0.18
C VAL A 130 5.03 7.77 1.01
N GLU A 131 5.65 7.75 2.18
CA GLU A 131 5.16 8.48 3.37
C GLU A 131 5.06 9.99 3.10
N ARG A 132 6.01 10.54 2.33
CA ARG A 132 5.95 11.94 1.89
C ARG A 132 4.72 12.23 1.03
N THR A 133 4.29 11.27 0.20
CA THR A 133 3.10 11.44 -0.65
C THR A 133 1.82 11.56 0.17
N PHE A 134 1.74 10.86 1.31
CA PHE A 134 0.61 10.93 2.22
C PHE A 134 0.53 12.25 2.99
N GLY A 135 1.67 12.88 3.28
CA GLY A 135 1.70 14.24 3.82
C GLY A 135 1.12 15.24 2.81
N TRP A 136 1.50 15.12 1.54
CA TRP A 136 0.95 15.96 0.46
C TRP A 136 -0.56 15.73 0.25
N LEU A 137 -1.00 14.48 0.22
CA LEU A 137 -2.41 14.12 0.11
C LEU A 137 -3.23 14.72 1.26
N GLU A 138 -2.72 14.64 2.49
CA GLU A 138 -3.37 15.23 3.66
C GLU A 138 -3.48 16.75 3.56
N GLN A 139 -2.40 17.43 3.19
CA GLN A 139 -2.42 18.89 3.00
C GLN A 139 -3.36 19.34 1.89
N HIS A 140 -3.54 18.50 0.85
CA HIS A 140 -4.40 18.81 -0.29
C HIS A 140 -5.88 18.88 0.09
N TRP A 141 -6.37 17.95 0.92
CA TRP A 141 -7.79 17.90 1.27
C TRP A 141 -8.16 18.40 2.67
N LYS A 142 -7.18 18.82 3.51
CA LYS A 142 -7.42 19.14 4.93
C LYS A 142 -8.48 20.23 5.18
N GLY A 143 -8.69 21.13 4.22
CA GLY A 143 -9.72 22.18 4.28
C GLY A 143 -11.04 21.82 3.60
N SER A 144 -11.23 20.59 3.15
CA SER A 144 -12.38 20.14 2.37
C SER A 144 -13.20 19.11 3.14
N LEU A 145 -14.51 19.07 2.87
CA LEU A 145 -15.37 17.98 3.33
C LEU A 145 -15.14 16.75 2.44
N LEU A 146 -14.89 15.61 3.08
CA LEU A 146 -14.81 14.31 2.42
C LEU A 146 -16.10 13.54 2.74
N ASP A 147 -17.22 14.09 2.30
CA ASP A 147 -18.59 13.67 2.62
C ASP A 147 -19.01 12.34 1.97
N SER A 148 -18.40 11.99 0.83
CA SER A 148 -18.66 10.74 0.13
C SER A 148 -17.38 10.02 -0.29
N VAL A 149 -17.50 8.72 -0.59
CA VAL A 149 -16.39 7.93 -1.15
C VAL A 149 -15.92 8.55 -2.47
N GLU A 150 -16.86 8.95 -3.33
CA GLU A 150 -16.51 9.60 -4.61
C GLU A 150 -15.72 10.89 -4.37
N THR A 151 -16.15 11.74 -3.42
CA THR A 151 -15.45 12.97 -3.06
C THR A 151 -14.00 12.69 -2.66
N VAL A 152 -13.76 11.68 -1.81
CA VAL A 152 -12.38 11.26 -1.43
C VAL A 152 -11.55 10.91 -2.66
N LEU A 153 -12.10 10.09 -3.56
CA LEU A 153 -11.38 9.64 -4.75
C LEU A 153 -11.09 10.81 -5.69
N ARG A 154 -12.05 11.70 -5.93
CA ARG A 154 -11.88 12.88 -6.78
C ARG A 154 -10.83 13.85 -6.24
N PHE A 155 -10.80 14.09 -4.93
CA PHE A 155 -9.73 14.88 -4.31
C PHE A 155 -8.36 14.22 -4.47
N ALA A 156 -8.28 12.90 -4.31
CA ALA A 156 -7.04 12.18 -4.52
C ALA A 156 -6.59 12.23 -5.99
N GLU A 157 -7.50 12.10 -6.96
CA GLU A 157 -7.21 12.20 -8.41
C GLU A 157 -6.70 13.60 -8.79
N SER A 158 -7.26 14.64 -8.17
CA SER A 158 -6.88 16.03 -8.44
C SER A 158 -5.56 16.46 -7.78
N LEU A 159 -4.99 15.63 -6.89
CA LEU A 159 -3.69 15.88 -6.29
C LEU A 159 -2.63 15.99 -7.39
N THR A 160 -1.77 16.99 -7.31
CA THR A 160 -0.54 17.04 -8.11
C THR A 160 0.65 16.81 -7.19
N PHE A 161 1.35 15.71 -7.39
CA PHE A 161 2.58 15.39 -6.65
C PHE A 161 3.75 15.34 -7.61
N LYS A 162 4.77 16.18 -7.38
CA LYS A 162 5.95 16.32 -8.25
C LYS A 162 5.59 16.46 -9.75
N GLY A 163 4.54 17.23 -10.05
CA GLY A 163 4.11 17.52 -11.41
C GLY A 163 3.29 16.44 -12.10
N LYS A 164 2.93 15.35 -11.40
CA LYS A 164 2.04 14.29 -11.93
C LYS A 164 0.83 14.09 -11.02
N ASN A 165 -0.31 13.76 -11.64
CA ASN A 165 -1.48 13.28 -10.93
C ASN A 165 -1.32 11.79 -10.57
N PRO A 166 -1.80 11.34 -9.40
CA PRO A 166 -1.78 9.94 -9.06
C PRO A 166 -2.82 9.15 -9.87
N VAL A 167 -2.56 7.85 -10.05
CA VAL A 167 -3.58 6.89 -10.46
C VAL A 167 -4.32 6.45 -9.21
N VAL A 168 -5.64 6.63 -9.19
CA VAL A 168 -6.49 6.34 -8.03
C VAL A 168 -7.41 5.16 -8.32
N LYS A 169 -7.54 4.23 -7.37
CA LYS A 169 -8.50 3.12 -7.45
C LYS A 169 -9.20 2.89 -6.12
N LEU A 170 -10.50 2.61 -6.18
CA LEU A 170 -11.28 2.09 -5.06
C LEU A 170 -11.16 0.56 -5.02
N ILE A 171 -11.02 0.01 -3.82
CA ILE A 171 -10.97 -1.43 -3.57
C ILE A 171 -12.11 -1.75 -2.62
N ASP A 172 -13.18 -2.28 -3.19
CA ASP A 172 -14.45 -2.64 -2.57
C ASP A 172 -14.50 -4.11 -2.12
N LYS A 173 -13.51 -4.91 -2.55
CA LYS A 173 -13.34 -6.30 -2.09
C LYS A 173 -13.20 -6.37 -0.57
N VAL A 174 -13.97 -7.28 0.04
CA VAL A 174 -13.92 -7.55 1.48
C VAL A 174 -12.83 -8.57 1.79
N TYR A 175 -11.88 -8.18 2.63
CA TYR A 175 -10.82 -9.06 3.11
C TYR A 175 -11.06 -9.47 4.56
N HIS A 176 -11.01 -10.78 4.81
CA HIS A 176 -11.17 -11.36 6.15
C HIS A 176 -9.81 -11.56 6.82
N THR A 177 -9.77 -11.39 8.14
CA THR A 177 -8.56 -11.61 8.95
C THR A 177 -8.42 -13.07 9.37
N GLY A 178 -7.24 -13.45 9.87
CA GLY A 178 -7.02 -14.78 10.48
C GLY A 178 -6.48 -15.86 9.54
N VAL A 179 -6.28 -15.56 8.26
CA VAL A 179 -5.65 -16.48 7.30
C VAL A 179 -4.19 -16.71 7.67
N LYS A 180 -3.82 -17.98 7.87
CA LYS A 180 -2.45 -18.42 8.20
C LYS A 180 -2.16 -19.75 7.53
N LEU A 181 -0.92 -19.92 7.06
CA LEU A 181 -0.43 -21.23 6.65
C LEU A 181 -0.04 -22.06 7.87
N ILE A 182 -0.21 -23.37 7.74
CA ILE A 182 0.32 -24.35 8.70
C ILE A 182 1.86 -24.38 8.63
N GLU A 183 2.50 -24.76 9.74
CA GLU A 183 3.96 -24.73 9.88
C GLU A 183 4.68 -25.55 8.80
N LYS A 184 4.15 -26.74 8.47
CA LYS A 184 4.74 -27.61 7.43
C LYS A 184 4.76 -26.93 6.06
N ALA A 185 3.67 -26.26 5.68
CA ALA A 185 3.59 -25.54 4.41
C ALA A 185 4.56 -24.35 4.39
N MET A 186 4.70 -23.65 5.52
CA MET A 186 5.67 -22.57 5.64
C MET A 186 7.11 -23.04 5.58
N ALA A 187 7.45 -24.19 6.16
CA ALA A 187 8.78 -24.75 6.08
C ALA A 187 9.18 -25.11 4.64
N GLU A 188 8.24 -25.60 3.84
CA GLU A 188 8.47 -25.83 2.40
C GLU A 188 8.61 -24.52 1.62
N LEU A 189 7.77 -23.53 1.95
CA LEU A 189 7.84 -22.20 1.32
C LEU A 189 9.19 -21.51 1.60
N GLU A 190 9.71 -21.63 2.82
CA GLU A 190 10.96 -21.00 3.24
C GLU A 190 12.17 -21.49 2.42
N LYS A 191 12.12 -22.70 1.84
CA LYS A 191 13.17 -23.20 0.92
C LYS A 191 13.26 -22.40 -0.39
N GLN A 192 12.22 -21.66 -0.74
CA GLN A 192 12.16 -20.80 -1.93
C GLN A 192 12.56 -19.35 -1.61
N ILE A 193 12.96 -19.05 -0.37
CA ILE A 193 13.21 -17.71 0.13
C ILE A 193 14.66 -17.59 0.58
N ASN A 194 15.38 -16.62 0.03
CA ASN A 194 16.72 -16.27 0.44
C ASN A 194 16.68 -15.12 1.44
N ARG A 195 17.21 -15.32 2.64
CA ARG A 195 17.33 -14.25 3.65
C ARG A 195 18.77 -13.83 3.77
N LEU A 196 19.00 -12.52 3.76
CA LEU A 196 20.37 -12.00 3.92
C LEU A 196 20.91 -12.41 5.31
N PRO A 197 22.04 -13.14 5.43
CA PRO A 197 22.45 -13.76 6.69
C PRO A 197 22.61 -12.78 7.87
N HIS A 198 23.07 -11.56 7.59
CA HIS A 198 23.27 -10.53 8.62
C HIS A 198 22.04 -9.66 8.87
N LEU A 199 21.02 -9.71 8.00
CA LEU A 199 19.78 -8.95 8.11
C LEU A 199 18.53 -9.78 7.71
N PRO A 200 18.34 -11.00 8.25
CA PRO A 200 17.38 -11.96 7.71
C PRO A 200 15.92 -11.56 7.93
N LYS A 201 15.69 -10.61 8.85
CA LYS A 201 14.38 -10.00 9.09
C LYS A 201 14.08 -8.88 8.10
N TRP A 202 15.10 -8.19 7.62
CA TRP A 202 14.99 -6.88 6.96
C TRP A 202 15.26 -6.93 5.46
N PHE A 203 15.97 -7.95 4.99
CA PHE A 203 16.22 -8.17 3.57
C PHE A 203 15.93 -9.62 3.20
N VAL A 204 14.94 -9.77 2.32
CA VAL A 204 14.47 -11.07 1.85
C VAL A 204 14.38 -11.03 0.33
N GLU A 205 15.03 -11.99 -0.32
CA GLU A 205 14.96 -12.22 -1.75
C GLU A 205 14.08 -13.45 -2.01
N ILE A 206 13.19 -13.34 -2.98
CA ILE A 206 12.30 -14.39 -3.44
C ILE A 206 12.56 -14.56 -4.94
N PRO A 207 13.41 -15.51 -5.33
CA PRO A 207 13.66 -15.79 -6.73
C PRO A 207 12.42 -16.39 -7.39
N TYR A 208 12.13 -15.99 -8.63
CA TYR A 208 11.22 -16.77 -9.46
C TYR A 208 11.97 -18.00 -9.98
N GLN A 209 11.27 -19.13 -10.11
CA GLN A 209 11.85 -20.37 -10.59
C GLN A 209 11.30 -20.62 -11.99
N LEU A 210 12.21 -20.75 -12.98
CA LEU A 210 11.85 -21.29 -14.29
C LEU A 210 11.50 -22.76 -14.08
N THR A 211 10.22 -23.10 -14.28
CA THR A 211 9.73 -24.49 -14.25
C THR A 211 10.05 -25.20 -15.55
#